data_AF-A0A2Y9BM51-F1
#
_entry.id   AF-A0A2Y9BM51-F1
#
_cell.length_a   1.000
_cell.length_b   1.000
_cell.length_c   1.000
_cell.angle_alpha   90.00
_cell.angle_beta   90.00
_cell.angle_gamma   90.00
#
_symmetry.space_group_name_H-M   'P 1'
#
loop_
_entity.id
_entity.type
_entity.pdbx_description
1 polymer ?
#
loop_
_entity_poly.entity_id
_entity_poly.type
_entity_poly.pdbx_seq_one_letter_code
_entity_poly.pdbx_strand_id
1 'polypeptide(L)'
;MADKAASVLAKLRNKAKASGISYQQCLQLFVQEEFLRRLSKSGCEDNLILKGGLFIYTLTNFESRATIDVDFLLRGYSNSMDNIKELISKIIETPTGNDYIVMTAKGFEEISPQRKYHGISTQIIGQIKNVRVPFNVDIGVGDIIVPRAEQRKINTQLPGFEVPVIKTYSLESTIAEKFDAILQRFELTGRMKDFYDICYLARTFDFNGAKLQTAIFETLQRRGTPYESNSFKRIVALAEDEDMRKRWKYFLKNIKDDKLEFTVVIEEIQAFLEPVFEAIVNEVEWQEQWNTSVMSWR
;
A
#
# COMPACT_ATOMS: atom_id res chain seq x y z
N MET A 1 -31.28 2.20 -24.17
CA MET A 1 -30.36 1.56 -23.20
C MET A 1 -30.23 2.46 -21.99
N ALA A 2 -30.33 1.92 -20.78
CA ALA A 2 -30.11 2.73 -19.58
C ALA A 2 -28.69 3.32 -19.59
N ASP A 3 -28.57 4.59 -19.24
CA ASP A 3 -27.29 5.29 -19.17
C ASP A 3 -26.42 4.66 -18.04
N LYS A 4 -25.54 3.72 -18.43
CA LYS A 4 -24.69 2.95 -17.50
C LYS A 4 -23.85 3.89 -16.63
N ALA A 5 -23.34 4.98 -17.19
CA ALA A 5 -22.57 5.98 -16.46
C ALA A 5 -23.41 6.67 -15.37
N ALA A 6 -24.65 7.10 -15.69
CA ALA A 6 -25.57 7.67 -14.71
C ALA A 6 -25.89 6.68 -13.58
N SER A 7 -26.14 5.42 -13.94
CA SER A 7 -26.45 4.34 -12.99
C SER A 7 -25.29 4.11 -12.02
N VAL A 8 -24.05 4.05 -12.53
CA VAL A 8 -22.83 3.88 -11.72
C VAL A 8 -22.66 5.03 -10.74
N LEU A 9 -22.76 6.29 -11.21
CA LEU A 9 -22.65 7.46 -10.33
C LEU A 9 -23.70 7.45 -9.21
N ALA A 10 -24.95 7.08 -9.54
CA ALA A 10 -26.01 6.93 -8.54
C ALA A 10 -25.72 5.82 -7.52
N LYS A 11 -25.24 4.65 -7.99
CA LYS A 11 -24.88 3.53 -7.11
C LYS A 11 -23.71 3.87 -6.18
N LEU A 12 -22.67 4.55 -6.68
CA LEU A 12 -21.55 5.01 -5.85
C LEU A 12 -21.98 6.02 -4.78
N ARG A 13 -22.95 6.88 -5.11
CA ARG A 13 -23.54 7.82 -4.14
C ARG A 13 -24.31 7.09 -3.05
N ASN A 14 -25.05 6.04 -3.40
CA ASN A 14 -25.75 5.21 -2.42
C ASN A 14 -24.77 4.43 -1.55
N LYS A 15 -23.71 3.86 -2.14
CA LYS A 15 -22.63 3.19 -1.40
C LYS A 15 -21.98 4.12 -0.38
N ALA A 16 -21.64 5.35 -0.79
CA ALA A 16 -21.06 6.36 0.10
C ALA A 16 -21.91 6.62 1.34
N LYS A 17 -23.24 6.73 1.17
CA LYS A 17 -24.18 6.90 2.28
C LYS A 17 -24.22 5.68 3.20
N ALA A 18 -24.21 4.48 2.62
CA ALA A 18 -24.31 3.22 3.38
C ALA A 18 -23.04 2.90 4.18
N SER A 19 -21.85 3.17 3.64
CA SER A 19 -20.58 2.83 4.27
C SER A 19 -19.93 3.99 5.05
N GLY A 20 -20.54 5.19 5.08
CA GLY A 20 -20.02 6.34 5.81
C GLY A 20 -18.74 6.96 5.23
N ILE A 21 -18.31 6.51 4.04
CA ILE A 21 -17.18 7.08 3.29
C ILE A 21 -17.66 8.19 2.36
N SER A 22 -16.79 9.14 2.03
CA SER A 22 -17.20 10.26 1.17
C SER A 22 -17.52 9.78 -0.26
N TYR A 23 -18.45 10.46 -0.93
CA TYR A 23 -18.77 10.16 -2.33
C TYR A 23 -17.54 10.29 -3.26
N GLN A 24 -16.66 11.26 -2.96
CA GLN A 24 -15.41 11.43 -3.69
C GLN A 24 -14.48 10.21 -3.54
N GLN A 25 -14.36 9.64 -2.34
CA GLN A 25 -13.57 8.42 -2.12
C GLN A 25 -14.19 7.22 -2.86
N CYS A 26 -15.51 7.05 -2.84
CA CYS A 26 -16.18 6.00 -3.64
C CYS A 26 -15.85 6.13 -5.14
N LEU A 27 -15.91 7.36 -5.68
CA LEU A 27 -15.58 7.64 -7.07
C LEU A 27 -14.11 7.30 -7.36
N GLN A 28 -13.21 7.70 -6.48
CA GLN A 28 -11.78 7.47 -6.63
C GLN A 28 -11.45 5.98 -6.63
N LEU A 29 -11.94 5.22 -5.65
CA LEU A 29 -11.73 3.77 -5.59
C LEU A 29 -12.28 3.05 -6.81
N PHE A 30 -13.45 3.48 -7.30
CA PHE A 30 -14.04 2.90 -8.51
C PHE A 30 -13.21 3.18 -9.78
N VAL A 31 -12.66 4.39 -9.90
CA VAL A 31 -11.80 4.76 -11.03
C VAL A 31 -10.42 4.07 -10.93
N GLN A 32 -9.86 3.94 -9.72
CA GLN A 32 -8.63 3.18 -9.48
C GLN A 32 -8.82 1.69 -9.80
N GLU A 33 -9.96 1.10 -9.41
CA GLU A 33 -10.30 -0.26 -9.78
C GLU A 33 -10.39 -0.44 -11.30
N GLU A 34 -10.94 0.53 -12.03
CA GLU A 34 -10.92 0.50 -13.50
C GLU A 34 -9.49 0.59 -14.05
N PHE A 35 -8.60 1.35 -13.43
CA PHE A 35 -7.19 1.38 -13.82
C PHE A 35 -6.53 0.01 -13.59
N LEU A 36 -6.80 -0.65 -12.45
CA LEU A 36 -6.32 -2.00 -12.16
C LEU A 36 -6.90 -3.05 -13.13
N ARG A 37 -8.15 -2.87 -13.58
CA ARG A 37 -8.78 -3.72 -14.60
C ARG A 37 -8.14 -3.56 -15.97
N ARG A 38 -7.83 -2.33 -16.35
CA ARG A 38 -7.05 -2.05 -17.55
C ARG A 38 -5.66 -2.67 -17.46
N LEU A 39 -4.98 -2.50 -16.32
CA LEU A 39 -3.68 -3.14 -16.07
C LEU A 39 -3.76 -4.66 -16.26
N SER A 40 -4.75 -5.33 -15.65
CA SER A 40 -4.93 -6.79 -15.74
C SER A 40 -5.19 -7.33 -17.15
N LYS A 41 -5.53 -6.47 -18.12
CA LYS A 41 -5.83 -6.83 -19.51
C LYS A 41 -4.82 -6.28 -20.52
N SER A 42 -3.88 -5.47 -20.04
CA SER A 42 -2.94 -4.73 -20.90
C SER A 42 -1.74 -5.58 -21.36
N GLY A 43 -1.54 -6.77 -20.78
CA GLY A 43 -0.31 -7.55 -20.97
C GLY A 43 0.89 -6.93 -20.24
N CYS A 44 0.64 -6.05 -19.25
CA CYS A 44 1.64 -5.39 -18.42
C CYS A 44 1.50 -5.75 -16.94
N GLU A 45 0.64 -6.72 -16.59
CA GLU A 45 0.36 -7.17 -15.23
C GLU A 45 1.59 -7.70 -14.49
N ASP A 46 2.60 -8.13 -15.25
CA ASP A 46 3.88 -8.60 -14.74
C ASP A 46 4.89 -7.49 -14.49
N ASN A 47 4.65 -6.30 -15.06
CA ASN A 47 5.55 -5.16 -14.99
C ASN A 47 5.22 -4.22 -13.84
N LEU A 48 3.95 -4.10 -13.43
CA LEU A 48 3.53 -3.24 -12.33
C LEU A 48 2.97 -4.08 -11.18
N ILE A 49 3.70 -4.11 -10.07
CA ILE A 49 3.33 -4.85 -8.87
C ILE A 49 2.73 -3.88 -7.85
N LEU A 50 1.43 -4.04 -7.54
CA LEU A 50 0.73 -3.14 -6.63
C LEU A 50 1.29 -3.26 -5.20
N LYS A 51 1.55 -2.12 -4.58
CA LYS A 51 2.05 -2.03 -3.21
C LYS A 51 1.38 -0.89 -2.43
N GLY A 52 1.91 -0.60 -1.25
CA GLY A 52 1.50 0.56 -0.47
C GLY A 52 0.09 0.46 0.09
N GLY A 53 -0.56 1.62 0.26
CA GLY A 53 -1.84 1.70 0.98
C GLY A 53 -3.00 1.05 0.23
N LEU A 54 -3.05 1.16 -1.10
CA LEU A 54 -4.17 0.63 -1.87
C LEU A 54 -4.11 -0.90 -1.91
N PHE A 55 -2.90 -1.47 -1.92
CA PHE A 55 -2.73 -2.90 -1.73
C PHE A 55 -3.36 -3.36 -0.40
N ILE A 56 -3.00 -2.74 0.72
CA ILE A 56 -3.56 -3.12 2.04
C ILE A 56 -5.08 -2.98 2.04
N TYR A 57 -5.58 -1.84 1.53
CA TYR A 57 -7.01 -1.53 1.51
C TYR A 57 -7.82 -2.51 0.66
N THR A 58 -7.30 -2.90 -0.50
CA THR A 58 -7.96 -3.90 -1.36
C THR A 58 -7.87 -5.32 -0.77
N LEU A 59 -6.75 -5.64 -0.12
CA LEU A 59 -6.51 -6.94 0.51
C LEU A 59 -7.47 -7.19 1.68
N THR A 60 -7.79 -6.17 2.45
CA THR A 60 -8.65 -6.30 3.65
C THR A 60 -10.10 -5.91 3.39
N ASN A 61 -10.57 -6.11 2.17
CA ASN A 61 -11.97 -5.84 1.78
C ASN A 61 -12.43 -4.42 2.10
N PHE A 62 -11.53 -3.44 1.98
CA PHE A 62 -11.81 -2.02 2.22
C PHE A 62 -12.06 -1.65 3.69
N GLU A 63 -11.59 -2.49 4.63
CA GLU A 63 -11.72 -2.28 6.07
C GLU A 63 -10.51 -1.57 6.69
N SER A 64 -9.35 -1.53 6.01
CA SER A 64 -8.21 -0.73 6.51
C SER A 64 -8.48 0.75 6.30
N ARG A 65 -7.57 1.62 6.76
CA ARG A 65 -7.62 3.04 6.39
C ARG A 65 -7.64 3.21 4.85
N ALA A 66 -8.45 4.13 4.37
CA ALA A 66 -8.47 4.48 2.96
C ALA A 66 -7.16 5.15 2.53
N THR A 67 -6.82 5.06 1.25
CA THR A 67 -5.71 5.80 0.65
C THR A 67 -6.10 6.36 -0.71
N ILE A 68 -5.37 7.41 -1.12
CA ILE A 68 -5.67 8.22 -2.30
C ILE A 68 -4.71 7.85 -3.44
N ASP A 69 -3.50 7.38 -3.12
CA ASP A 69 -2.45 7.13 -4.10
C ASP A 69 -2.38 5.64 -4.47
N VAL A 70 -1.93 5.38 -5.70
CA VAL A 70 -1.65 4.03 -6.18
C VAL A 70 -0.14 3.88 -6.31
N ASP A 71 0.45 3.04 -5.46
CA ASP A 71 1.88 2.77 -5.48
C ASP A 71 2.16 1.46 -6.24
N PHE A 72 3.10 1.48 -7.18
CA PHE A 72 3.60 0.28 -7.86
C PHE A 72 5.12 0.14 -7.73
N LEU A 73 5.59 -1.10 -7.78
CA LEU A 73 6.95 -1.43 -8.15
C LEU A 73 7.00 -1.81 -9.63
N LEU A 74 7.91 -1.18 -10.38
CA LEU A 74 8.23 -1.59 -11.75
C LEU A 74 9.16 -2.81 -11.75
N ARG A 75 8.83 -3.82 -12.57
CA ARG A 75 9.66 -5.00 -12.80
C ARG A 75 9.82 -5.32 -14.29
N GLY A 76 11.02 -5.76 -14.66
CA GLY A 76 11.30 -6.24 -16.02
C GLY A 76 11.04 -5.18 -17.11
N TYR A 77 11.13 -3.90 -16.76
CA TYR A 77 10.82 -2.78 -17.65
C TYR A 77 11.75 -1.60 -17.35
N SER A 78 12.02 -0.77 -18.35
CA SER A 78 12.86 0.42 -18.18
C SER A 78 12.09 1.53 -17.47
N ASN A 79 12.74 2.19 -16.50
CA ASN A 79 12.16 3.29 -15.73
C ASN A 79 12.39 4.66 -16.37
N SER A 80 12.75 4.73 -17.66
CA SER A 80 12.86 6.02 -18.34
C SER A 80 11.49 6.69 -18.48
N MET A 81 11.49 8.02 -18.53
CA MET A 81 10.28 8.82 -18.66
C MET A 81 9.41 8.41 -19.85
N ASP A 82 10.03 8.17 -21.01
CA ASP A 82 9.30 7.83 -22.23
C ASP A 82 8.73 6.41 -22.16
N ASN A 83 9.47 5.45 -21.61
CA ASN A 83 8.99 4.08 -21.42
C ASN A 83 7.82 4.02 -20.43
N ILE A 84 7.87 4.80 -19.34
CA ILE A 84 6.75 4.88 -18.39
C ILE A 84 5.53 5.56 -19.00
N LYS A 85 5.70 6.60 -19.83
CA LYS A 85 4.58 7.20 -20.57
C LYS A 85 3.93 6.18 -21.50
N GLU A 86 4.72 5.42 -22.27
CA GLU A 86 4.21 4.38 -23.15
C GLU A 86 3.46 3.29 -22.37
N LEU A 87 4.05 2.81 -21.28
CA LEU A 87 3.45 1.81 -20.40
C LEU A 87 2.09 2.27 -19.86
N ILE A 88 2.02 3.50 -19.35
CA ILE A 88 0.79 4.06 -18.80
C ILE A 88 -0.25 4.32 -19.89
N SER A 89 0.14 4.85 -21.05
CA SER A 89 -0.75 5.03 -22.21
C SER A 89 -1.36 3.70 -22.64
N LYS A 90 -0.54 2.65 -22.79
CA LYS A 90 -1.01 1.30 -23.13
C LYS A 90 -2.04 0.78 -22.11
N ILE A 91 -1.78 0.96 -20.82
CA ILE A 91 -2.73 0.57 -19.77
C ILE A 91 -4.02 1.36 -19.93
N ILE A 92 -3.99 2.70 -19.91
CA ILE A 92 -5.23 3.49 -19.95
C ILE A 92 -6.02 3.33 -21.26
N GLU A 93 -5.40 2.94 -22.36
CA GLU A 93 -6.08 2.68 -23.64
C GLU A 93 -6.66 1.26 -23.74
N THR A 94 -6.32 0.36 -22.80
CA THR A 94 -6.78 -1.02 -22.83
C THR A 94 -8.31 -1.12 -22.64
N PRO A 95 -9.05 -1.77 -23.55
CA PRO A 95 -10.50 -1.89 -23.45
C PRO A 95 -10.92 -2.90 -22.37
N THR A 96 -11.94 -2.52 -21.60
CA THR A 96 -12.52 -3.36 -20.54
C THR A 96 -14.02 -3.61 -20.74
N GLY A 97 -14.65 -2.98 -21.72
CA GLY A 97 -16.11 -2.90 -21.85
C GLY A 97 -16.77 -1.84 -20.96
N ASN A 98 -15.96 -1.00 -20.30
CA ASN A 98 -16.40 0.17 -19.53
C ASN A 98 -16.07 1.47 -20.27
N ASP A 99 -16.40 1.55 -21.56
CA ASP A 99 -16.02 2.65 -22.47
C ASP A 99 -16.58 4.03 -22.07
N TYR A 100 -17.53 4.06 -21.13
CA TYR A 100 -18.06 5.27 -20.52
C TYR A 100 -17.12 5.90 -19.47
N ILE A 101 -15.99 5.23 -19.16
CA ILE A 101 -14.92 5.74 -18.31
C ILE A 101 -13.74 6.11 -19.20
N VAL A 102 -13.45 7.40 -19.32
CA VAL A 102 -12.28 7.89 -20.07
C VAL A 102 -11.16 8.15 -19.09
N MET A 103 -9.92 7.77 -19.43
CA MET A 103 -8.74 8.04 -18.61
C MET A 103 -7.72 8.81 -19.42
N THR A 104 -7.10 9.81 -18.79
CA THR A 104 -5.96 10.55 -19.36
C THR A 104 -4.85 10.64 -18.33
N ALA A 105 -3.60 10.53 -18.78
CA ALA A 105 -2.41 10.69 -17.95
C ALA A 105 -1.75 12.04 -18.24
N LYS A 106 -1.23 12.71 -17.20
CA LYS A 106 -0.50 13.97 -17.33
C LYS A 106 0.45 14.18 -16.16
N GLY A 107 1.37 15.14 -16.31
CA GLY A 107 2.25 15.56 -15.22
C GLY A 107 3.20 14.45 -14.77
N PHE A 108 3.85 13.81 -15.74
CA PHE A 108 4.88 12.83 -15.42
C PHE A 108 6.11 13.53 -14.87
N GLU A 109 6.56 13.11 -13.69
CA GLU A 109 7.69 13.70 -12.98
C GLU A 109 8.52 12.64 -12.27
N GLU A 110 9.80 12.90 -12.08
CA GLU A 110 10.65 12.04 -11.26
C GLU A 110 10.29 12.19 -9.79
N ILE A 111 10.16 11.07 -9.08
CA ILE A 111 9.95 11.07 -7.63
C ILE A 111 11.24 11.60 -6.99
N SER A 112 11.14 12.74 -6.31
CA SER A 112 12.29 13.53 -5.80
C SER A 112 13.41 12.73 -5.11
N PRO A 113 14.70 13.08 -5.35
CA PRO A 113 15.90 12.38 -4.84
C PRO A 113 16.05 12.35 -3.31
N GLN A 114 15.25 13.10 -2.55
CA GLN A 114 15.24 13.01 -1.08
C GLN A 114 14.59 11.71 -0.56
N ARG A 115 13.81 11.03 -1.41
CA ARG A 115 13.48 9.62 -1.24
C ARG A 115 14.61 8.88 -1.95
N LYS A 116 15.35 8.00 -1.28
CA LYS A 116 16.45 7.19 -1.88
C LYS A 116 16.02 6.28 -3.07
N TYR A 117 14.79 6.40 -3.57
CA TYR A 117 14.22 5.58 -4.62
C TYR A 117 14.00 6.39 -5.89
N HIS A 118 14.60 5.91 -6.96
CA HIS A 118 14.31 6.36 -8.31
C HIS A 118 12.89 5.90 -8.67
N GLY A 119 12.14 6.75 -9.36
CA GLY A 119 10.77 6.43 -9.77
C GLY A 119 10.11 7.56 -10.52
N ILE A 120 8.93 7.28 -11.05
CA ILE A 120 8.15 8.24 -11.83
C ILE A 120 6.74 8.32 -11.23
N SER A 121 6.28 9.53 -10.96
CA SER A 121 4.89 9.81 -10.62
C SER A 121 4.16 10.36 -11.82
N THR A 122 2.87 10.07 -11.93
CA THR A 122 1.97 10.65 -12.93
C THR A 122 0.57 10.79 -12.36
N GLN A 123 -0.16 11.80 -12.80
CA GLN A 123 -1.56 11.98 -12.45
C GLN A 123 -2.45 11.38 -13.54
N ILE A 124 -3.32 10.46 -13.13
CA ILE A 124 -4.39 9.93 -13.97
C ILE A 124 -5.69 10.66 -13.62
N ILE A 125 -6.45 11.04 -14.64
CA ILE A 125 -7.79 11.59 -14.50
C ILE A 125 -8.78 10.64 -15.14
N GLY A 126 -9.55 9.94 -14.31
CA GLY A 126 -10.73 9.21 -14.76
C GLY A 126 -11.92 10.15 -14.91
N GLN A 127 -12.69 9.97 -15.97
CA GLN A 127 -13.86 10.78 -16.28
C GLN A 127 -15.06 9.88 -16.54
N ILE A 128 -16.15 10.13 -15.80
CA ILE A 128 -17.46 9.48 -15.97
C ILE A 128 -18.47 10.60 -16.21
N LYS A 129 -18.97 10.72 -17.45
CA LYS A 129 -19.73 11.91 -17.90
C LYS A 129 -18.95 13.21 -17.66
N ASN A 130 -19.50 14.12 -16.86
CA ASN A 130 -18.90 15.40 -16.48
C ASN A 130 -18.10 15.33 -15.17
N VAL A 131 -18.08 14.18 -14.48
CA VAL A 131 -17.35 14.01 -13.22
C VAL A 131 -15.91 13.61 -13.54
N ARG A 132 -14.95 14.41 -13.06
CA ARG A 132 -13.50 14.15 -13.19
C ARG A 132 -12.93 13.74 -11.84
N VAL A 133 -12.17 12.66 -11.83
CA VAL A 133 -11.66 12.02 -10.61
C VAL A 133 -10.15 11.83 -10.79
N PRO A 134 -9.33 12.78 -10.30
CA PRO A 134 -7.88 12.65 -10.35
C PRO A 134 -7.38 11.67 -9.28
N PHE A 135 -6.32 10.94 -9.58
CA PHE A 135 -5.51 10.19 -8.62
C PHE A 135 -4.06 10.09 -9.13
N ASN A 136 -3.12 9.90 -8.21
CA ASN A 136 -1.71 9.77 -8.56
C ASN A 136 -1.32 8.29 -8.65
N VAL A 137 -0.41 7.99 -9.56
CA VAL A 137 0.24 6.70 -9.72
C VAL A 137 1.74 6.92 -9.54
N ASP A 138 2.28 6.38 -8.44
CA ASP A 138 3.70 6.43 -8.12
C ASP A 138 4.33 5.08 -8.49
N ILE A 139 5.33 5.11 -9.38
CA ILE A 139 6.03 3.92 -9.88
C ILE A 139 7.46 3.96 -9.39
N GLY A 140 7.74 3.23 -8.33
CA GLY A 140 9.09 3.03 -7.80
C GLY A 140 9.82 1.90 -8.50
N VAL A 141 11.16 1.90 -8.42
CA VAL A 141 11.99 0.80 -8.91
C VAL A 141 12.99 0.30 -7.86
N GLY A 142 13.49 -0.90 -8.07
CA GLY A 142 14.68 -1.40 -7.38
C GLY A 142 14.42 -2.08 -6.03
N ASP A 143 13.20 -2.11 -5.52
CA ASP A 143 12.86 -2.91 -4.34
C ASP A 143 12.84 -4.42 -4.64
N ILE A 144 12.96 -5.21 -3.58
CA ILE A 144 12.88 -6.68 -3.59
C ILE A 144 11.56 -7.13 -2.96
N ILE A 145 10.97 -8.19 -3.52
CA ILE A 145 9.74 -8.79 -2.99
C ILE A 145 10.05 -10.20 -2.48
N VAL A 146 9.81 -10.43 -1.20
CA VAL A 146 10.05 -11.68 -0.49
C VAL A 146 8.75 -12.13 0.16
N PRO A 147 8.31 -13.39 -0.02
CA PRO A 147 8.97 -14.43 -0.80
C PRO A 147 8.87 -14.22 -2.33
N ARG A 148 7.80 -13.58 -2.81
CA ARG A 148 7.57 -13.25 -4.23
C ARG A 148 6.36 -12.33 -4.38
N ALA A 149 6.20 -11.75 -5.57
CA ALA A 149 4.94 -11.12 -5.95
C ALA A 149 3.82 -12.17 -6.07
N GLU A 150 2.62 -11.80 -5.65
CA GLU A 150 1.45 -12.69 -5.65
C GLU A 150 0.39 -12.18 -6.62
N GLN A 151 -0.26 -13.10 -7.33
CA GLN A 151 -1.39 -12.76 -8.18
C GLN A 151 -2.66 -12.78 -7.33
N ARG A 152 -3.35 -11.64 -7.24
CA ARG A 152 -4.55 -11.49 -6.40
C ARG A 152 -5.73 -10.96 -7.20
N LYS A 153 -6.91 -11.46 -6.83
CA LYS A 153 -8.20 -10.91 -7.26
C LYS A 153 -8.52 -9.71 -6.39
N ILE A 154 -8.81 -8.57 -7.00
CA ILE A 154 -9.18 -7.35 -6.28
C ILE A 154 -10.70 -7.22 -6.29
N ASN A 155 -11.30 -7.09 -5.11
CA ASN A 155 -12.75 -6.96 -5.00
C ASN A 155 -13.28 -5.70 -5.68
N THR A 156 -14.47 -5.82 -6.28
CA THR A 156 -15.09 -4.71 -7.01
C THR A 156 -15.92 -3.81 -6.10
N GLN A 157 -15.91 -2.50 -6.35
CA GLN A 157 -16.67 -1.51 -5.60
C GLN A 157 -18.17 -1.67 -5.78
N LEU A 158 -18.59 -2.10 -6.97
CA LEU A 158 -19.99 -2.35 -7.33
C LEU A 158 -20.14 -3.75 -7.93
N PRO A 159 -21.28 -4.43 -7.72
CA PRO A 159 -21.53 -5.73 -8.33
C PRO A 159 -21.70 -5.62 -9.85
N GLY A 160 -21.40 -6.71 -10.56
CA GLY A 160 -21.55 -6.83 -12.01
C GLY A 160 -20.36 -6.28 -12.82
N PHE A 161 -19.26 -5.96 -12.15
CA PHE A 161 -17.98 -5.62 -12.78
C PHE A 161 -17.06 -6.85 -12.80
N GLU A 162 -16.24 -6.95 -13.84
CA GLU A 162 -15.21 -7.96 -13.89
C GLU A 162 -14.14 -7.69 -12.83
N VAL A 163 -13.76 -8.75 -12.11
CA VAL A 163 -12.77 -8.72 -11.03
C VAL A 163 -11.37 -8.62 -11.63
N PRO A 164 -10.62 -7.54 -11.40
CA PRO A 164 -9.27 -7.44 -11.91
C PRO A 164 -8.31 -8.38 -11.15
N VAL A 165 -7.41 -8.99 -11.91
CA VAL A 165 -6.39 -9.91 -11.40
C VAL A 165 -5.02 -9.33 -11.70
N ILE A 166 -4.31 -8.90 -10.66
CA ILE A 166 -3.03 -8.18 -10.78
C ILE A 166 -1.98 -8.80 -9.87
N LYS A 167 -0.70 -8.50 -10.11
CA LYS A 167 0.36 -8.80 -9.16
C LYS A 167 0.41 -7.77 -8.04
N THR A 168 0.62 -8.24 -6.82
CA THR A 168 0.79 -7.43 -5.62
C THR A 168 2.06 -7.82 -4.88
N TYR A 169 2.48 -6.95 -3.96
CA TYR A 169 3.44 -7.33 -2.93
C TYR A 169 2.93 -8.49 -2.08
N SER A 170 3.88 -9.18 -1.46
CA SER A 170 3.61 -10.05 -0.32
C SER A 170 3.32 -9.21 0.93
N LEU A 171 2.71 -9.84 1.93
CA LEU A 171 2.51 -9.22 3.24
C LEU A 171 3.85 -8.92 3.91
N GLU A 172 4.80 -9.85 3.81
CA GLU A 172 6.12 -9.77 4.42
C GLU A 172 6.92 -8.58 3.88
N SER A 173 6.96 -8.37 2.55
CA SER A 173 7.60 -7.18 1.97
C SER A 173 6.88 -5.89 2.32
N THR A 174 5.56 -5.93 2.51
CA THR A 174 4.80 -4.75 2.94
C THR A 174 5.17 -4.35 4.37
N ILE A 175 5.33 -5.32 5.28
CA ILE A 175 5.83 -5.07 6.64
C ILE A 175 7.28 -4.57 6.59
N ALA A 176 8.14 -5.24 5.81
CA ALA A 176 9.56 -4.90 5.71
C ALA A 176 9.80 -3.46 5.21
N GLU A 177 9.11 -3.00 4.15
CA GLU A 177 9.25 -1.62 3.66
C GLU A 177 8.80 -0.57 4.69
N LYS A 178 7.80 -0.90 5.51
CA LYS A 178 7.28 -0.01 6.56
C LYS A 178 8.23 0.07 7.74
N PHE A 179 8.75 -1.07 8.15
CA PHE A 179 9.72 -1.16 9.23
C PHE A 179 11.04 -0.47 8.85
N ASP A 180 11.52 -0.66 7.61
CA ASP A 180 12.64 0.09 7.04
C ASP A 180 12.42 1.61 7.11
N ALA A 181 11.23 2.10 6.74
CA ALA A 181 10.91 3.53 6.80
C ALA A 181 10.91 4.08 8.24
N ILE A 182 10.56 3.26 9.24
CA ILE A 182 10.64 3.60 10.66
C ILE A 182 12.11 3.67 11.08
N LEU A 183 12.93 2.66 10.77
CA LEU A 183 14.36 2.62 11.09
C LEU A 183 15.15 3.76 10.47
N GLN A 184 14.82 4.20 9.25
CA GLN A 184 15.54 5.29 8.59
C GLN A 184 15.37 6.66 9.28
N ARG A 185 14.27 6.86 10.03
CA ARG A 185 13.86 8.19 10.48
C ARG A 185 13.61 8.30 11.97
N PHE A 186 13.29 7.20 12.65
CA PHE A 186 12.92 7.16 14.05
C PHE A 186 11.94 8.31 14.42
N GLU A 187 12.26 9.13 15.41
CA GLU A 187 11.47 10.27 15.89
C GLU A 187 11.25 11.37 14.82
N LEU A 188 12.07 11.41 13.77
CA LEU A 188 11.92 12.35 12.65
C LEU A 188 10.87 11.89 11.62
N THR A 189 10.26 10.71 11.80
CA THR A 189 9.24 10.23 10.88
C THR A 189 7.91 10.97 11.03
N GLY A 190 7.33 11.40 9.90
CA GLY A 190 5.93 11.83 9.82
C GLY A 190 4.98 10.71 9.40
N ARG A 191 5.51 9.51 9.13
CA ARG A 191 4.77 8.41 8.50
C ARG A 191 4.03 7.55 9.54
N MET A 192 3.16 8.18 10.35
CA MET A 192 2.34 7.50 11.36
C MET A 192 1.55 6.31 10.78
N LYS A 193 1.15 6.42 9.51
CA LYS A 193 0.49 5.36 8.75
C LYS A 193 1.27 4.04 8.71
N ASP A 194 2.60 4.05 8.78
CA ASP A 194 3.39 2.83 8.72
C ASP A 194 3.29 2.03 10.02
N PHE A 195 3.24 2.69 11.18
CA PHE A 195 2.96 2.04 12.47
C PHE A 195 1.55 1.43 12.49
N TYR A 196 0.56 2.21 12.05
CA TYR A 196 -0.83 1.74 11.96
C TYR A 196 -0.96 0.51 11.05
N ASP A 197 -0.37 0.58 9.86
CA ASP A 197 -0.48 -0.50 8.89
C ASP A 197 0.23 -1.78 9.37
N ILE A 198 1.37 -1.68 10.07
CA ILE A 198 2.04 -2.86 10.68
C ILE A 198 1.13 -3.52 11.71
N CYS A 199 0.62 -2.76 12.69
CA CYS A 199 -0.29 -3.30 13.70
C CYS A 199 -1.55 -3.91 13.07
N TYR A 200 -2.15 -3.21 12.11
CA TYR A 200 -3.35 -3.69 11.44
C TYR A 200 -3.09 -5.01 10.71
N LEU A 201 -2.00 -5.13 9.97
CA LEU A 201 -1.63 -6.37 9.29
C LEU A 201 -1.31 -7.50 10.28
N ALA A 202 -0.57 -7.23 11.36
CA ALA A 202 -0.26 -8.21 12.40
C ALA A 202 -1.51 -8.71 13.14
N ARG A 203 -2.55 -7.88 13.28
CA ARG A 203 -3.86 -8.30 13.85
C ARG A 203 -4.72 -9.11 12.87
N THR A 204 -4.47 -8.98 11.57
CA THR A 204 -5.36 -9.49 10.52
C THR A 204 -4.84 -10.77 9.88
N PHE A 205 -3.52 -10.96 9.80
CA PHE A 205 -2.91 -12.07 9.08
C PHE A 205 -1.85 -12.79 9.91
N ASP A 206 -1.81 -14.11 9.78
CA ASP A 206 -0.73 -14.93 10.32
C ASP A 206 0.54 -14.74 9.46
N PHE A 207 1.72 -14.85 10.09
CA PHE A 207 3.00 -14.69 9.41
C PHE A 207 3.93 -15.86 9.70
N ASN A 208 4.68 -16.28 8.68
CA ASN A 208 5.79 -17.20 8.85
C ASN A 208 7.05 -16.42 9.22
N GLY A 209 7.66 -16.77 10.36
CA GLY A 209 8.80 -16.06 10.93
C GLY A 209 9.98 -15.98 9.96
N ALA A 210 10.33 -17.09 9.33
CA ALA A 210 11.48 -17.15 8.43
C ALA A 210 11.26 -16.28 7.19
N LYS A 211 10.06 -16.30 6.60
CA LYS A 211 9.72 -15.44 5.45
C LYS A 211 9.75 -13.96 5.82
N LEU A 212 9.20 -13.60 6.98
CA LEU A 212 9.20 -12.22 7.47
C LEU A 212 10.63 -11.75 7.77
N GLN A 213 11.43 -12.59 8.41
CA GLN A 213 12.84 -12.36 8.68
C GLN A 213 13.61 -12.09 7.39
N THR A 214 13.49 -12.97 6.39
CA THR A 214 14.14 -12.79 5.08
C THR A 214 13.65 -11.50 4.42
N ALA A 215 12.35 -11.20 4.46
CA ALA A 215 11.82 -9.99 3.84
C ALA A 215 12.39 -8.72 4.47
N ILE A 216 12.47 -8.66 5.80
CA ILE A 216 13.07 -7.54 6.54
C ILE A 216 14.55 -7.43 6.19
N PHE A 217 15.32 -8.52 6.32
CA PHE A 217 16.75 -8.52 6.04
C PHE A 217 17.06 -8.05 4.62
N GLU A 218 16.46 -8.68 3.60
CA GLU A 218 16.67 -8.33 2.20
C GLU A 218 16.28 -6.89 1.88
N THR A 219 15.21 -6.38 2.50
CA THR A 219 14.78 -4.99 2.33
C THR A 219 15.80 -4.02 2.92
N LEU A 220 16.29 -4.26 4.14
CA LEU A 220 17.28 -3.41 4.80
C LEU A 220 18.61 -3.41 4.04
N GLN A 221 19.07 -4.58 3.58
CA GLN A 221 20.29 -4.70 2.78
C GLN A 221 20.15 -3.99 1.43
N ARG A 222 19.05 -4.23 0.71
CA ARG A 222 18.80 -3.62 -0.59
C ARG A 222 18.75 -2.10 -0.53
N ARG A 223 18.24 -1.55 0.58
CA ARG A 223 18.05 -0.11 0.80
C ARG A 223 19.24 0.54 1.50
N GLY A 224 20.21 -0.25 1.95
CA GLY A 224 21.37 0.22 2.71
C GLY A 224 20.95 0.94 4.00
N THR A 225 19.93 0.43 4.68
CA THR A 225 19.44 1.01 5.93
C THR A 225 20.31 0.51 7.08
N PRO A 226 21.06 1.39 7.76
CA PRO A 226 21.88 0.97 8.89
C PRO A 226 20.98 0.59 10.06
N TYR A 227 21.35 -0.48 10.76
CA TYR A 227 20.74 -0.88 12.01
C TYR A 227 21.81 -1.47 12.95
N GLU A 228 21.56 -1.32 14.24
CA GLU A 228 22.40 -1.81 15.34
C GLU A 228 21.54 -2.64 16.30
N SER A 229 22.17 -3.39 17.20
CA SER A 229 21.46 -4.21 18.21
C SER A 229 20.53 -3.41 19.13
N ASN A 230 20.79 -2.12 19.32
CA ASN A 230 19.94 -1.21 20.12
C ASN A 230 18.87 -0.48 19.29
N SER A 231 18.82 -0.66 17.96
CA SER A 231 17.91 0.10 17.09
C SER A 231 16.45 -0.13 17.43
N PHE A 232 16.07 -1.38 17.78
CA PHE A 232 14.70 -1.67 18.20
C PHE A 232 14.34 -1.01 19.53
N LYS A 233 15.28 -0.97 20.49
CA LYS A 233 15.07 -0.25 21.77
C LYS A 233 14.77 1.23 21.55
N ARG A 234 15.40 1.86 20.54
CA ARG A 234 15.08 3.23 20.15
C ARG A 234 13.67 3.36 19.57
N ILE A 235 13.18 2.37 18.80
CA ILE A 235 11.79 2.32 18.33
C ILE A 235 10.83 2.23 19.52
N VAL A 236 11.11 1.36 20.49
CA VAL A 236 10.28 1.22 21.70
C VAL A 236 10.22 2.54 22.48
N ALA A 237 11.33 3.25 22.59
CA ALA A 237 11.39 4.56 23.26
C ALA A 237 10.53 5.64 22.57
N LEU A 238 10.15 5.48 21.30
CA LEU A 238 9.24 6.42 20.61
C LEU A 238 7.87 6.47 21.27
N ALA A 239 7.47 5.40 21.99
CA ALA A 239 6.23 5.37 22.74
C ALA A 239 6.14 6.52 23.76
N GLU A 240 7.27 7.01 24.28
CA GLU A 240 7.34 8.10 25.28
C GLU A 240 7.59 9.49 24.67
N ASP A 241 7.82 9.58 23.36
CA ASP A 241 8.05 10.85 22.67
C ASP A 241 6.73 11.62 22.51
N GLU A 242 6.67 12.82 23.12
CA GLU A 242 5.47 13.66 23.09
C GLU A 242 5.05 14.09 21.68
N ASP A 243 6.02 14.38 20.80
CA ASP A 243 5.74 14.86 19.45
C ASP A 243 5.24 13.72 18.57
N MET A 244 5.77 12.51 18.74
CA MET A 244 5.24 11.29 18.14
C MET A 244 3.80 11.02 18.59
N ARG A 245 3.51 11.10 19.89
CA ARG A 245 2.14 10.96 20.42
C ARG A 245 1.18 12.01 19.84
N LYS A 246 1.62 13.27 19.69
CA LYS A 246 0.84 14.36 19.06
C LYS A 246 0.56 14.06 17.59
N ARG A 247 1.59 13.66 16.82
CA ARG A 247 1.45 13.26 15.40
C ARG A 247 0.51 12.07 15.24
N TRP A 248 0.60 11.08 16.13
CA TRP A 248 -0.27 9.92 16.15
C TRP A 248 -1.73 10.30 16.35
N LYS A 249 -2.04 11.10 17.38
CA LYS A 249 -3.41 11.61 17.63
C LYS A 249 -3.97 12.37 16.44
N TYR A 250 -3.14 13.21 15.79
CA TYR A 250 -3.55 13.92 14.58
C TYR A 250 -3.83 12.96 13.42
N PHE A 251 -2.99 11.94 13.22
CA PHE A 251 -3.19 10.92 12.21
C PHE A 251 -4.48 10.11 12.41
N LEU A 252 -4.74 9.66 13.64
CA LEU A 252 -5.95 8.92 14.02
C LEU A 252 -7.24 9.69 13.70
N LYS A 253 -7.28 10.98 14.06
CA LYS A 253 -8.39 11.87 13.72
C LYS A 253 -8.69 11.90 12.21
N ASN A 254 -7.65 11.86 11.36
CA ASN A 254 -7.81 11.89 9.91
C ASN A 254 -8.38 10.57 9.34
N ILE A 255 -8.12 9.44 9.99
CA ILE A 255 -8.67 8.14 9.58
C ILE A 255 -9.99 7.79 10.31
N LYS A 256 -10.49 8.70 11.15
CA LYS A 256 -11.72 8.54 11.97
C LYS A 256 -11.66 7.33 12.91
N ASP A 257 -10.47 7.03 13.41
CA ASP A 257 -10.21 6.10 14.50
C ASP A 257 -9.78 6.96 15.70
N ASP A 258 -10.29 6.71 16.91
CA ASP A 258 -10.05 7.56 18.07
C ASP A 258 -9.65 6.80 19.35
N LYS A 259 -9.42 5.47 19.26
CA LYS A 259 -9.26 4.63 20.47
C LYS A 259 -7.87 4.05 20.68
N LEU A 260 -7.03 4.06 19.64
CA LEU A 260 -5.77 3.33 19.68
C LEU A 260 -4.63 4.21 20.21
N GLU A 261 -4.21 4.00 21.46
CA GLU A 261 -3.09 4.76 22.02
C GLU A 261 -1.75 4.38 21.35
N PHE A 262 -0.86 5.36 21.19
CA PHE A 262 0.41 5.13 20.48
C PHE A 262 1.32 4.13 21.22
N THR A 263 1.26 4.13 22.56
CA THR A 263 1.99 3.16 23.40
C THR A 263 1.58 1.73 23.08
N VAL A 264 0.27 1.47 22.98
CA VAL A 264 -0.28 0.15 22.61
C VAL A 264 0.18 -0.29 21.23
N VAL A 265 0.25 0.65 20.27
CA VAL A 265 0.79 0.37 18.92
C VAL A 265 2.25 -0.05 18.97
N ILE A 266 3.07 0.65 19.76
CA ILE A 266 4.49 0.31 19.90
C ILE A 266 4.66 -1.04 20.62
N GLU A 267 3.87 -1.33 21.66
CA GLU A 267 3.89 -2.62 22.37
C GLU A 267 3.55 -3.79 21.43
N GLU A 268 2.56 -3.64 20.55
CA GLU A 268 2.21 -4.67 19.58
C GLU A 268 3.26 -4.82 18.48
N ILE A 269 3.82 -3.71 17.99
CA ILE A 269 4.95 -3.74 17.04
C ILE A 269 6.15 -4.43 17.68
N GLN A 270 6.39 -4.20 18.97
CA GLN A 270 7.45 -4.84 19.72
C GLN A 270 7.23 -6.35 19.81
N ALA A 271 6.06 -6.79 20.27
CA ALA A 271 5.72 -8.21 20.32
C ALA A 271 5.83 -8.91 18.95
N PHE A 272 5.47 -8.21 17.87
CA PHE A 272 5.50 -8.76 16.52
C PHE A 272 6.89 -8.74 15.87
N LEU A 273 7.63 -7.63 15.93
CA LEU A 273 8.86 -7.43 15.15
C LEU A 273 10.16 -7.54 15.96
N GLU A 274 10.15 -7.31 17.28
CA GLU A 274 11.39 -7.36 18.07
C GLU A 274 12.05 -8.75 18.01
N PRO A 275 11.34 -9.88 18.22
CA PRO A 275 11.97 -11.21 18.15
C PRO A 275 12.58 -11.51 16.78
N VAL A 276 11.89 -11.10 15.71
CA VAL A 276 12.37 -11.26 14.33
C VAL A 276 13.61 -10.41 14.07
N PHE A 277 13.61 -9.17 14.56
CA PHE A 277 14.75 -8.26 14.43
C PHE A 277 15.95 -8.73 15.25
N GLU A 278 15.74 -9.22 16.47
CA GLU A 278 16.79 -9.82 17.29
C GLU A 278 17.40 -11.05 16.62
N ALA A 279 16.59 -11.89 15.96
CA ALA A 279 17.09 -13.01 15.18
C ALA A 279 17.99 -12.55 14.02
N ILE A 280 17.63 -11.45 13.34
CA ILE A 280 18.47 -10.83 12.29
C ILE A 280 19.80 -10.33 12.87
N VAL A 281 19.76 -9.61 14.00
CA VAL A 281 20.96 -9.04 14.64
C VAL A 281 21.91 -10.14 15.14
N ASN A 282 21.36 -11.25 15.64
CA ASN A 282 22.14 -12.37 16.18
C ASN A 282 22.50 -13.43 15.12
N GLU A 283 22.11 -13.22 13.85
CA GLU A 283 22.36 -14.14 12.73
C GLU A 283 21.80 -15.57 12.98
N VAL A 284 20.64 -15.66 13.62
CA VAL A 284 19.93 -16.93 13.89
C VAL A 284 18.62 -17.01 13.11
N GLU A 285 18.13 -18.21 12.80
CA GLU A 285 16.86 -18.40 12.11
C GLU A 285 15.65 -18.24 13.06
N TRP A 286 14.64 -17.49 12.63
CA TRP A 286 13.37 -17.37 13.35
C TRP A 286 12.29 -18.23 12.70
N GLN A 287 12.09 -19.46 13.19
CA GLN A 287 11.18 -20.43 12.55
C GLN A 287 9.73 -20.44 13.09
N GLU A 288 9.43 -19.56 14.07
CA GLU A 288 8.09 -19.48 14.68
C GLU A 288 7.02 -18.97 13.71
N GLN A 289 5.75 -19.20 14.04
CA GLN A 289 4.58 -18.67 13.32
C GLN A 289 3.86 -17.63 14.18
N TRP A 290 3.60 -16.46 13.60
CA TRP A 290 2.76 -15.46 14.22
C TRP A 290 1.31 -15.91 14.12
N ASN A 291 0.64 -16.02 15.27
CA ASN A 291 -0.76 -16.39 15.36
C ASN A 291 -1.60 -15.17 15.78
N THR A 292 -2.41 -14.68 14.84
CA THR A 292 -3.31 -13.53 15.04
C THR A 292 -4.32 -13.71 16.15
N SER A 293 -4.77 -14.94 16.41
CA SER A 293 -5.80 -15.21 17.42
C SER A 293 -5.31 -14.99 18.85
N VAL A 294 -3.99 -15.09 19.06
CA VAL A 294 -3.37 -14.87 20.38
C VAL A 294 -2.33 -13.76 20.39
N MET A 295 -2.09 -13.13 19.24
CA MET A 295 -1.14 -12.03 19.07
C MET A 295 0.27 -12.39 19.61
N SER A 296 0.75 -13.58 19.26
CA SER A 296 2.07 -14.07 19.67
C SER A 296 2.70 -14.99 18.62
N TRP A 297 4.03 -15.10 18.67
CA TRP A 297 4.76 -16.14 17.97
C TRP A 297 4.62 -17.51 18.69
N ARG A 298 4.62 -18.60 17.92
CA ARG A 298 4.42 -19.99 18.37
C ARG A 298 5.17 -21.00 17.51
#